data_AF-A0A1F9K5U6-F1
#
_entry.id   AF-A0A1F9K5U6-F1
#
_cell.length_a   1.000
_cell.length_b   1.000
_cell.length_c   1.000
_cell.angle_alpha   90.00
_cell.angle_beta   90.00
_cell.angle_gamma   90.00
#
_symmetry.space_group_name_H-M   'P 1'
#
loop_
_entity.id
_entity.type
_entity.pdbx_description
1 polymer ?
#
loop_
_entity_poly.entity_id
_entity_poly.type
_entity_poly.pdbx_seq_one_letter_code
_entity_poly.pdbx_strand_id
1 'polypeptide(L)'
;MIKVLKTVFVTLLFILGITFSMENAEPLRLRYYFGLETPPIPLFLLVLFAILLGVLLAGVGFLFDQWSLKRALREKDRAIAALEREIQAFGEREGQSGGAGIKERI
;
A
#
# COMPACT_ATOMS: atom_id res chain seq x y z
N MET A 1 23.83 13.25 1.34
CA MET A 1 24.12 12.32 2.45
C MET A 1 23.23 11.08 2.44
N ILE A 2 21.90 11.19 2.52
CA ILE A 2 20.96 10.03 2.48
C ILE A 2 21.12 9.13 1.26
N LYS A 3 21.34 9.69 0.06
CA LYS A 3 21.55 8.89 -1.17
C LYS A 3 22.80 8.01 -1.08
N VAL A 4 23.92 8.58 -0.61
CA VAL A 4 25.18 7.84 -0.41
C VAL A 4 25.02 6.77 0.66
N LEU A 5 24.38 7.11 1.78
CA LEU A 5 24.11 6.13 2.85
C LEU A 5 23.23 4.96 2.36
N LYS A 6 22.20 5.25 1.56
CA LYS A 6 21.37 4.23 0.91
C LYS A 6 22.21 3.35 -0.02
N THR A 7 23.06 3.94 -0.85
CA THR A 7 23.94 3.18 -1.75
C THR A 7 24.89 2.28 -0.96
N VAL A 8 25.55 2.81 0.07
CA VAL A 8 26.46 2.02 0.94
C VAL A 8 25.70 0.88 1.61
N PHE A 9 24.52 1.13 2.18
CA PHE A 9 23.69 0.11 2.80
C PHE A 9 23.30 -1.00 1.81
N VAL A 10 22.86 -0.63 0.60
CA VAL A 10 22.50 -1.58 -0.45
C VAL A 10 23.72 -2.42 -0.88
N THR A 11 24.88 -1.79 -1.04
CA THR A 11 26.12 -2.51 -1.36
C THR A 11 26.50 -3.51 -0.27
N LEU A 12 26.43 -3.11 1.01
CA LEU A 12 26.70 -4.01 2.13
C LEU A 12 25.72 -5.18 2.17
N LEU A 13 24.42 -4.91 1.96
CA LEU A 13 23.40 -5.96 1.89
C LEU A 13 23.65 -6.92 0.73
N PHE A 14 24.14 -6.41 -0.41
CA PHE A 14 24.49 -7.23 -1.57
C PHE A 14 25.69 -8.13 -1.30
N ILE A 15 26.76 -7.59 -0.70
CA ILE A 15 27.93 -8.37 -0.27
C ILE A 15 27.50 -9.45 0.72
N LEU A 16 26.67 -9.09 1.71
CA LEU A 16 26.13 -10.03 2.69
C LEU A 16 25.31 -11.14 2.01
N GLY A 17 24.48 -10.80 1.01
CA GLY A 17 23.71 -11.77 0.25
C GLY A 17 24.61 -12.76 -0.50
N ILE A 18 25.68 -12.27 -1.14
CA ILE A 18 26.66 -13.11 -1.83
C ILE A 18 27.35 -14.04 -0.83
N THR A 19 27.96 -13.50 0.22
CA THR A 19 28.69 -14.33 1.21
C THR A 19 27.75 -15.31 1.89
N PHE A 20 26.54 -14.89 2.26
CA PHE A 20 25.51 -15.78 2.81
C PHE A 20 25.20 -16.93 1.85
N SER A 21 25.00 -16.65 0.55
CA SER A 21 24.72 -17.70 -0.43
C SER A 21 25.87 -18.69 -0.62
N MET A 22 27.12 -18.21 -0.59
CA MET A 22 28.31 -19.06 -0.70
C MET A 22 28.43 -19.98 0.53
N GLU A 23 28.32 -19.42 1.74
CA GLU A 23 28.43 -20.18 2.99
C GLU A 23 27.26 -21.15 3.21
N ASN A 24 26.10 -20.88 2.61
CA ASN A 24 24.88 -21.70 2.76
C ASN A 24 24.50 -22.42 1.47
N ALA A 25 25.50 -22.81 0.66
CA ALA A 25 25.33 -23.61 -0.55
C ALA A 25 25.15 -25.11 -0.27
N GLU A 26 25.13 -25.52 1.00
CA GLU A 26 24.93 -26.92 1.40
C GLU A 26 23.59 -27.45 0.87
N PRO A 27 23.58 -28.60 0.19
CA PRO A 27 22.37 -29.19 -0.36
C PRO A 27 21.49 -29.76 0.76
N LEU A 28 20.27 -29.23 0.89
CA LEU A 28 19.23 -29.76 1.77
C LEU A 28 18.12 -30.46 0.98
N ARG A 29 17.41 -31.37 1.64
CA ARG A 29 16.17 -31.97 1.13
C ARG A 29 15.07 -31.69 2.13
N LEU A 30 13.95 -31.14 1.64
CA LEU A 30 12.76 -30.99 2.45
C LEU A 30 11.95 -32.27 2.38
N ARG A 31 11.59 -32.80 3.55
CA ARG A 31 10.70 -33.95 3.69
C ARG A 31 9.33 -33.48 4.11
N TYR A 32 8.33 -33.84 3.33
CA TYR A 32 6.93 -33.55 3.57
C TYR A 32 6.17 -34.83 3.93
N TYR A 33 4.87 -34.69 4.18
CA TYR A 33 3.98 -35.80 4.44
C TYR A 33 3.92 -36.78 3.25
N PHE A 34 3.57 -38.04 3.54
CA PHE A 34 3.36 -39.10 2.53
C PHE A 34 4.61 -39.46 1.72
N GLY A 35 5.81 -39.27 2.28
CA GLY A 35 7.08 -39.63 1.62
C GLY A 35 7.48 -38.69 0.48
N LEU A 36 6.84 -37.53 0.36
CA LEU A 36 7.22 -36.50 -0.60
C LEU A 36 8.50 -35.82 -0.14
N GLU A 37 9.49 -35.74 -1.03
CA GLU A 37 10.74 -35.03 -0.79
C GLU A 37 11.08 -34.10 -1.96
N THR A 38 11.75 -33.00 -1.67
CA THR A 38 12.29 -32.14 -2.72
C THR A 38 13.60 -32.71 -3.28
N PRO A 39 13.95 -32.38 -4.54
CA PRO A 39 15.34 -32.47 -4.98
C PRO A 39 16.28 -31.73 -4.01
N PRO A 40 17.57 -32.10 -3.97
CA PRO A 40 18.55 -31.37 -3.19
C PRO A 40 18.62 -29.92 -3.68
N ILE A 41 18.31 -28.98 -2.80
CA ILE A 41 18.37 -27.55 -3.05
C ILE A 41 19.28 -26.89 -2.02
N PRO A 42 20.10 -25.90 -2.39
CA PRO A 42 20.94 -25.19 -1.44
C PRO A 42 20.10 -24.37 -0.45
N LEU A 43 20.54 -24.31 0.81
CA LEU A 43 19.83 -23.65 1.90
C LEU A 43 19.52 -22.18 1.62
N PHE A 44 20.47 -21.45 1.02
CA PHE A 44 20.25 -20.04 0.74
C PHE A 44 19.06 -19.80 -0.20
N LEU A 45 18.74 -20.72 -1.13
CA LEU A 45 17.60 -20.57 -2.03
C LEU A 45 16.29 -20.64 -1.26
N LEU A 46 16.17 -21.58 -0.33
CA LEU A 46 14.98 -21.71 0.51
C LEU A 46 14.73 -20.43 1.31
N VAL A 47 15.79 -19.91 1.95
CA VAL A 47 15.72 -18.65 2.73
C VAL A 47 15.35 -17.47 1.83
N LEU A 48 15.98 -17.36 0.65
CA LEU A 48 15.70 -16.30 -0.31
C LEU A 48 14.25 -16.33 -0.79
N PHE A 49 13.70 -17.50 -1.11
CA PHE A 49 12.30 -17.65 -1.50
C PHE A 49 11.33 -17.31 -0.37
N ALA A 50 11.64 -17.70 0.87
CA ALA A 50 10.81 -17.35 2.03
C ALA A 50 10.76 -15.83 2.25
N ILE A 51 11.91 -15.15 2.16
CA ILE A 51 11.99 -13.68 2.24
C ILE A 51 11.21 -13.04 1.09
N LEU A 52 11.43 -13.52 -0.15
CA LEU A 52 10.74 -13.01 -1.33
C LEU A 52 9.22 -13.14 -1.22
N LEU A 53 8.72 -14.27 -0.74
CA LEU A 53 7.30 -14.47 -0.48
C LEU A 53 6.79 -13.49 0.58
N GLY A 54 7.54 -13.27 1.66
CA GLY A 54 7.18 -12.27 2.68
C GLY A 54 7.08 -10.86 2.10
N VAL A 55 8.05 -10.43 1.30
CA VAL A 55 8.04 -9.12 0.62
C VAL A 55 6.89 -9.01 -0.37
N LEU A 56 6.62 -10.07 -1.14
CA LEU A 56 5.52 -10.11 -2.10
C LEU A 56 4.16 -9.97 -1.40
N LEU A 57 3.95 -10.71 -0.31
CA LEU A 57 2.72 -10.62 0.50
C LEU A 57 2.56 -9.22 1.11
N ALA A 58 3.63 -8.64 1.67
CA ALA A 58 3.60 -7.29 2.22
C ALA A 58 3.30 -6.24 1.13
N GLY A 59 3.92 -6.38 -0.04
CA GLY A 59 3.67 -5.50 -1.19
C GLY A 59 2.22 -5.56 -1.66
N VAL A 60 1.66 -6.77 -1.78
CA VAL A 60 0.24 -6.97 -2.12
C VAL A 60 -0.68 -6.33 -1.09
N GLY A 61 -0.41 -6.51 0.21
CA GLY A 61 -1.16 -5.87 1.30
C GLY A 61 -1.16 -4.35 1.17
N PHE A 62 0.02 -3.74 0.93
CA PHE A 62 0.15 -2.30 0.74
C PHE A 62 -0.68 -1.79 -0.46
N LEU A 63 -0.72 -2.55 -1.56
CA LEU A 63 -1.54 -2.20 -2.72
C LEU A 63 -3.04 -2.18 -2.38
N PHE A 64 -3.52 -3.17 -1.62
CA PHE A 64 -4.91 -3.22 -1.17
C PHE A 64 -5.26 -2.07 -0.24
N ASP A 65 -4.41 -1.77 0.73
CA ASP A 65 -4.59 -0.65 1.65
C ASP A 65 -4.67 0.67 0.90
N GLN A 66 -3.77 0.89 -0.06
CA GLN A 66 -3.76 2.10 -0.86
C GLN A 66 -5.02 2.24 -1.73
N TRP A 67 -5.57 1.14 -2.23
CA TRP A 67 -6.82 1.17 -2.98
C TRP A 67 -8.02 1.50 -2.08
N SER A 68 -8.11 0.86 -0.91
CA SER A 68 -9.16 1.14 0.07
C SER A 68 -9.15 2.62 0.50
N LEU A 69 -7.95 3.18 0.72
CA LEU A 69 -7.76 4.56 1.13
C LEU A 69 -8.15 5.54 0.02
N LYS A 70 -7.76 5.27 -1.24
CA LYS A 70 -8.18 6.07 -2.39
C LYS A 70 -9.70 6.04 -2.59
N ARG A 71 -10.35 4.91 -2.31
CA ARG A 71 -11.81 4.79 -2.38
C ARG A 71 -12.47 5.62 -1.28
N ALA A 72 -11.97 5.54 -0.05
CA ALA A 72 -12.46 6.33 1.08
C ALA A 72 -12.32 7.84 0.83
N LEU A 73 -11.18 8.29 0.27
CA LEU A 73 -10.98 9.68 -0.13
C LEU A 73 -12.06 10.15 -1.13
N ARG A 74 -12.28 9.38 -2.20
CA ARG A 74 -13.31 9.71 -3.20
C ARG A 74 -14.72 9.79 -2.62
N GLU A 75 -15.02 8.96 -1.63
CA GLU A 75 -16.33 8.98 -0.96
C GLU A 75 -16.47 10.22 -0.07
N LYS A 76 -15.41 10.61 0.64
CA LYS A 76 -15.38 11.84 1.43
C LYS A 76 -15.48 13.09 0.57
N ASP A 77 -14.77 13.14 -0.56
CA ASP A 77 -14.87 14.26 -1.52
C ASP A 77 -16.29 14.43 -2.07
N ARG A 78 -16.98 13.32 -2.37
CA ARG A 78 -18.39 13.35 -2.80
C ARG A 78 -19.31 13.88 -1.71
N ALA A 79 -19.09 13.48 -0.46
CA ALA A 79 -19.88 13.96 0.67
C ALA A 79 -19.69 15.47 0.90
N ILE A 80 -18.45 15.96 0.81
CA ILE A 80 -18.15 17.40 0.88
C ILE A 80 -18.88 18.15 -0.23
N ALA A 81 -18.74 17.69 -1.49
CA ALA A 81 -19.40 18.34 -2.63
C ALA A 81 -20.94 18.33 -2.52
N ALA A 82 -21.54 17.31 -1.91
CA ALA A 82 -22.98 17.26 -1.66
C ALA A 82 -23.40 18.28 -0.60
N LEU A 83 -22.68 18.33 0.53
CA LEU A 83 -22.93 19.30 1.60
C LEU A 83 -22.75 20.75 1.14
N GLU A 84 -21.73 21.03 0.33
CA GLU A 84 -21.51 22.37 -0.25
C GLU A 84 -22.68 22.81 -1.13
N ARG A 85 -23.27 21.90 -1.92
CA ARG A 85 -24.47 22.19 -2.72
C ARG A 85 -25.70 22.45 -1.86
N GLU A 86 -25.87 21.70 -0.77
CA GLU A 86 -26.97 21.94 0.17
C GLU A 86 -26.86 23.32 0.80
N ILE A 87 -25.66 23.71 1.26
CA ILE A 87 -25.41 25.05 1.82
C ILE A 87 -25.72 26.15 0.80
N GLN A 88 -25.28 26.00 -0.46
CA GLN A 88 -25.60 26.96 -1.53
C GLN A 88 -27.12 27.05 -1.78
N ALA A 89 -27.80 25.91 -1.86
CA ALA A 89 -29.25 25.87 -2.06
C ALA A 89 -30.04 26.53 -0.91
N PHE A 90 -29.58 26.40 0.34
CA PHE A 90 -30.18 27.11 1.48
C PHE A 90 -29.93 28.62 1.41
N GLY A 91 -28.71 29.05 1.07
CA GLY A 91 -28.39 30.48 0.91
C GLY A 91 -29.19 31.17 -0.20
N GLU A 92 -29.41 30.48 -1.32
CA GLU A 92 -30.25 30.99 -2.42
C GLU A 92 -31.73 31.13 -2.02
N ARG A 93 -32.24 30.21 -1.20
CA ARG A 93 -33.62 30.25 -0.69
C ARG A 93 -33.84 31.40 0.30
N GLU A 94 -32.88 31.67 1.19
CA GLU A 94 -32.95 32.84 2.08
C GLU A 94 -32.87 34.16 1.30
N GLY A 95 -32.01 34.25 0.28
CA GLY A 95 -31.93 35.43 -0.60
C GLY A 95 -33.22 35.71 -1.37
N GLN A 96 -33.93 34.67 -1.83
CA GLN A 96 -35.23 34.82 -2.51
C GLN A 96 -36.36 35.18 -1.54
N SER A 97 -36.35 34.66 -0.31
CA SER A 97 -37.36 35.00 0.71
C SER A 97 -37.22 36.45 1.20
N GLY A 98 -35.99 36.95 1.34
CA GLY A 98 -35.71 38.36 1.65
C GLY A 98 -36.07 39.32 0.52
N GLY A 99 -35.89 38.92 -0.75
CA GLY A 99 -36.25 39.72 -1.92
C GLY A 99 -37.75 39.81 -2.20
N ALA A 100 -38.51 38.76 -1.87
CA ALA A 100 -39.97 38.74 -2.05
C ALA A 100 -40.70 39.72 -1.09
N GLY A 101 -40.25 39.81 0.17
CA GLY A 101 -40.87 40.71 1.16
C GLY A 101 -40.67 42.21 0.91
N ILE A 102 -39.68 42.60 0.11
CA ILE A 102 -39.43 44.01 -0.25
C ILE A 102 -40.32 44.45 -1.42
N LYS A 103 -40.63 43.56 -2.36
CA LYS A 103 -41.51 43.87 -3.50
C LYS A 103 -42.99 44.00 -3.13
N GLU A 104 -43.42 43.39 -2.03
CA GLU A 104 -44.81 43.52 -1.56
C GLU A 104 -45.08 44.81 -0.76
N ARG A 105 -44.03 45.59 -0.44
CA ARG A 105 -44.12 46.83 0.35
C ARG A 105 -43.92 48.13 -0.44
N ILE A 106 -43.74 48.05 -1.76
CA ILE A 106 -43.63 49.20 -2.68
C ILE A 106 -44.78 49.12 -3.68
#